data_AF-A0A813AEZ1-F1
#
_entry.id   AF-A0A813AEZ1-F1
#
_cell.length_a   1.000
_cell.length_b   1.000
_cell.length_c   1.000
_cell.angle_alpha   90.00
_cell.angle_beta   90.00
_cell.angle_gamma   90.00
#
_symmetry.space_group_name_H-M   'P 1'
#
loop_
_entity.id
_entity.type
_entity.pdbx_description
1 polymer ?
#
loop_
_entity_poly.entity_id
_entity_poly.type
_entity_poly.pdbx_seq_one_letter_code
_entity_poly.pdbx_strand_id
1 'polypeptide(L)'
;MAYLLDVAILIGDAELARCCAQHCTRWPLRRWRGEELVRIMEDNLQLRAEIREKDVLLAALAGGLELEHLNSFSWASEVSLAEAIVRSADAELWHRVQGLQLQLGPWPAHEDYNYMAEFFVECSGGQVRLSWERLHRAKKAGLALSSSRARAASCRCQRCGSSPWWFLFSLLDVAILFGQSDCARLCGPMDIEATEDTLKASLEATPLVWEDERVCEFCGFCGWTSFQIRITDLWAESIASLPERQAAAAEALRTALQASVRRAASSAGFGLFQAMRSWARGESVPTAVVELVLAFAANPPSLLQALQGREGELLPGQLTNS
;
A
#
# COMPACT_ATOMS: atom_id res chain seq x y z
N MET A 1 36.77 -22.03 3.19
CA MET A 1 35.39 -21.97 3.73
C MET A 1 34.42 -21.23 2.81
N ALA A 2 34.80 -20.14 2.13
CA ALA A 2 33.92 -19.46 1.15
C ALA A 2 33.30 -20.41 0.09
N TYR A 3 34.09 -21.34 -0.47
CA TYR A 3 33.58 -22.36 -1.40
C TYR A 3 32.55 -23.32 -0.77
N LEU A 4 32.62 -23.58 0.55
CA LEU A 4 31.64 -24.43 1.25
C LEU A 4 30.33 -23.67 1.49
N LEU A 5 30.41 -22.36 1.79
CA LEU A 5 29.23 -21.51 1.87
C LEU A 5 28.52 -21.43 0.51
N ASP A 6 29.26 -21.21 -0.57
CA ASP A 6 28.71 -21.20 -1.93
C ASP A 6 28.03 -22.54 -2.26
N VAL A 7 28.67 -23.67 -1.97
CA VAL A 7 28.07 -25.00 -2.18
C VAL A 7 26.81 -25.19 -1.33
N ALA A 8 26.85 -24.83 -0.05
CA ALA A 8 25.71 -24.92 0.85
C ALA A 8 24.50 -24.11 0.35
N ILE A 9 24.75 -22.91 -0.18
CA ILE A 9 23.72 -22.09 -0.80
C ILE A 9 23.17 -22.75 -2.06
N LEU A 10 24.04 -23.23 -2.97
CA LEU A 10 23.62 -23.83 -4.25
C LEU A 10 22.80 -25.11 -4.09
N ILE A 11 23.02 -25.87 -3.02
CA ILE A 11 22.21 -27.06 -2.71
C ILE A 11 20.97 -26.73 -1.87
N GLY A 12 20.78 -25.47 -1.47
CA GLY A 12 19.63 -25.03 -0.69
C GLY A 12 19.65 -25.42 0.80
N ASP A 13 20.83 -25.72 1.37
CA ASP A 13 20.96 -26.10 2.78
C ASP A 13 21.17 -24.86 3.66
N ALA A 14 20.08 -24.37 4.25
CA ALA A 14 20.08 -23.17 5.07
C ALA A 14 20.82 -23.32 6.41
N GLU A 15 20.86 -24.51 7.00
CA GLU A 15 21.57 -24.74 8.27
C GLU A 15 23.08 -24.79 8.03
N LEU A 16 23.49 -25.52 6.99
CA LEU A 16 24.89 -25.56 6.58
C LEU A 16 25.37 -24.19 6.12
N ALA A 17 24.56 -23.44 5.37
CA ALA A 17 24.91 -22.08 4.95
C ALA A 17 25.11 -21.16 6.17
N ARG A 18 24.20 -21.20 7.15
CA ARG A 18 24.32 -20.43 8.40
C ARG A 18 25.58 -20.78 9.19
N CYS A 19 25.86 -22.07 9.35
CA CYS A 19 27.07 -22.54 10.03
C CYS A 19 28.35 -22.11 9.28
N CYS A 20 28.37 -22.27 7.94
CA CYS A 20 29.51 -21.87 7.13
C CYS A 20 29.75 -20.36 7.17
N ALA A 21 28.68 -19.55 7.17
CA ALA A 21 28.75 -18.10 7.21
C ALA A 21 29.44 -17.59 8.49
N GLN A 22 29.15 -18.18 9.66
CA GLN A 22 29.79 -17.81 10.94
C GLN A 22 31.31 -17.95 10.93
N HIS A 23 31.83 -18.84 10.08
CA HIS A 23 33.26 -19.12 9.97
C HIS A 23 33.90 -18.54 8.69
N CYS A 24 33.11 -17.85 7.86
CA CYS A 24 33.59 -17.16 6.67
C CYS A 24 33.83 -15.68 6.98
N THR A 25 35.05 -15.21 6.73
CA THR A 25 35.38 -13.78 6.78
C THR A 25 35.11 -13.07 5.45
N ARG A 26 34.78 -13.82 4.39
CA ARG A 26 34.45 -13.33 3.07
C ARG A 26 33.10 -13.89 2.64
N TRP A 27 32.19 -12.97 2.36
CA TRP A 27 30.87 -13.21 1.77
C TRP A 27 31.00 -13.88 0.39
N PRO A 28 29.96 -14.60 -0.09
CA PRO A 28 30.08 -15.55 -1.19
C PRO A 28 30.78 -14.93 -2.41
N LEU A 29 31.64 -15.73 -3.06
CA LEU A 29 32.39 -15.28 -4.23
C LEU A 29 31.46 -15.03 -5.43
N ARG A 30 30.30 -15.70 -5.44
CA ARG A 30 29.26 -15.53 -6.46
C ARG A 30 28.56 -14.18 -6.26
N ARG A 31 28.63 -13.34 -7.30
CA ARG A 31 27.78 -12.15 -7.43
C ARG A 31 26.39 -12.61 -7.87
N TRP A 32 25.44 -12.53 -6.95
CA TRP A 32 24.03 -12.80 -7.24
C TRP A 32 23.43 -11.61 -8.00
N ARG A 33 22.50 -11.90 -8.91
CA ARG A 33 21.70 -10.87 -9.59
C ARG A 33 20.24 -11.07 -9.20
N GLY A 34 19.51 -9.97 -8.99
CA GLY A 34 18.09 -10.04 -8.61
C GLY A 34 17.27 -10.87 -9.61
N GLU A 35 17.55 -10.73 -10.91
CA GLU A 35 16.90 -11.46 -12.01
C GLU A 35 17.10 -12.99 -11.98
N GLU A 36 18.14 -13.49 -11.30
CA GLU A 36 18.35 -14.94 -11.13
C GLU A 36 17.37 -15.53 -10.11
N LEU A 37 16.97 -14.72 -9.12
CA LEU A 37 16.15 -15.14 -7.98
C LEU A 37 14.69 -14.69 -8.09
N VAL A 38 14.42 -13.62 -8.85
CA VAL A 38 13.09 -13.03 -8.99
C VAL A 38 12.80 -12.78 -10.45
N ARG A 39 11.59 -13.14 -10.86
CA ARG A 39 11.00 -12.66 -12.09
C ARG A 39 9.78 -11.81 -11.76
N ILE A 40 9.79 -10.56 -12.23
CA ILE A 40 8.59 -9.72 -12.21
C ILE A 40 7.84 -9.94 -13.53
N MET A 41 6.57 -10.29 -13.44
CA MET A 41 5.67 -10.51 -14.56
C MET A 41 4.52 -9.51 -14.50
N GLU A 42 4.03 -9.12 -15.66
CA GLU A 42 2.84 -8.27 -15.81
C GLU A 42 1.81 -9.01 -16.65
N ASP A 43 0.63 -9.23 -16.08
CA ASP A 43 -0.50 -9.89 -16.74
C ASP A 43 -1.75 -9.03 -16.53
N ASN A 44 -2.31 -8.43 -17.60
CA ASN A 44 -3.56 -7.65 -17.52
C ASN A 44 -3.59 -6.61 -16.38
N LEU A 45 -2.61 -5.71 -16.32
CA LEU A 45 -2.49 -4.67 -15.26
C LEU A 45 -2.27 -5.23 -13.83
N GLN A 46 -1.94 -6.52 -13.70
CA GLN A 46 -1.52 -7.15 -12.47
C GLN A 46 0.00 -7.39 -12.51
N LEU A 47 0.71 -6.98 -11.46
CA LEU A 47 2.12 -7.33 -11.28
C LEU A 47 2.25 -8.57 -10.39
N ARG A 48 3.16 -9.48 -10.75
CA ARG A 48 3.48 -10.68 -9.97
C ARG A 48 4.97 -10.83 -9.79
N ALA A 49 5.39 -11.04 -8.55
CA ALA A 49 6.75 -11.45 -8.22
C ALA A 49 6.79 -12.97 -8.09
N GLU A 50 7.47 -13.63 -9.02
CA GLU A 50 7.77 -15.05 -8.97
C GLU A 50 9.19 -15.24 -8.42
N ILE A 51 9.29 -15.86 -7.24
CA ILE A 51 10.57 -16.19 -6.62
C ILE A 51 11.03 -17.56 -7.10
N ARG A 52 12.21 -17.60 -7.70
CA ARG A 52 12.87 -18.79 -8.24
C ARG A 52 13.81 -19.39 -7.20
N GLU A 53 14.11 -20.69 -7.36
CA GLU A 53 15.06 -21.43 -6.52
C GLU A 53 14.92 -21.12 -5.01
N LYS A 54 13.71 -21.27 -4.48
CA LYS A 54 13.32 -20.83 -3.12
C LYS A 54 14.26 -21.35 -2.04
N ASP A 55 14.71 -22.60 -2.14
CA ASP A 55 15.62 -23.21 -1.17
C ASP A 55 17.02 -22.59 -1.24
N VAL A 56 17.51 -22.27 -2.44
CA VAL A 56 18.77 -21.55 -2.65
C VAL A 56 18.67 -20.14 -2.08
N LEU A 57 17.57 -19.43 -2.35
CA LEU A 57 17.31 -18.12 -1.76
C LEU A 57 17.33 -18.19 -0.23
N LEU A 58 16.60 -19.13 0.36
CA LEU A 58 16.52 -19.27 1.82
C LEU A 58 17.87 -19.63 2.43
N ALA A 59 18.67 -20.46 1.77
CA ALA A 59 20.02 -20.76 2.19
C ALA A 59 20.95 -19.55 2.07
N ALA A 60 20.83 -18.77 0.99
CA ALA A 60 21.57 -17.53 0.82
C ALA A 60 21.23 -16.51 1.91
N LEU A 61 19.94 -16.33 2.18
CA LEU A 61 19.42 -15.49 3.26
C LEU A 61 19.91 -15.95 4.64
N ALA A 62 19.87 -17.25 4.92
CA ALA A 62 20.38 -17.82 6.17
C ALA A 62 21.90 -17.69 6.30
N GLY A 63 22.60 -17.73 5.17
CA GLY A 63 24.02 -17.42 5.06
C GLY A 63 24.32 -15.94 5.27
N GLY A 64 23.31 -15.06 5.21
CA GLY A 64 23.37 -13.62 5.46
C GLY A 64 23.50 -12.74 4.22
N LEU A 65 23.08 -13.25 3.05
CA LEU A 65 22.97 -12.45 1.83
C LEU A 65 22.14 -11.18 2.09
N GLU A 66 22.75 -10.02 1.85
CA GLU A 66 22.07 -8.73 1.93
C GLU A 66 21.11 -8.57 0.74
N LEU A 67 19.86 -8.20 1.03
CA LEU A 67 18.78 -8.13 0.05
C LEU A 67 18.68 -6.79 -0.68
N GLU A 68 19.27 -5.75 -0.10
CA GLU A 68 19.13 -4.35 -0.51
C GLU A 68 19.80 -4.01 -1.85
N HIS A 69 20.68 -4.88 -2.34
CA HIS A 69 21.40 -4.68 -3.61
C HIS A 69 20.91 -5.60 -4.73
N LEU A 70 19.95 -6.48 -4.44
CA LEU A 70 19.42 -7.44 -5.40
C LEU A 70 18.12 -6.92 -5.96
N ASN A 71 18.27 -6.05 -6.94
CA ASN A 71 17.15 -5.39 -7.58
C ASN A 71 16.78 -6.12 -8.87
N SER A 72 15.47 -6.20 -9.11
CA SER A 72 14.88 -6.59 -10.37
C SER A 72 14.20 -5.37 -10.96
N PHE A 73 14.35 -5.19 -12.27
CA PHE A 73 13.65 -4.12 -12.97
C PHE A 73 12.28 -4.61 -13.42
N SER A 74 11.24 -3.83 -13.10
CA SER A 74 10.02 -3.79 -13.89
C SER A 74 10.10 -2.61 -14.87
N TRP A 75 9.24 -2.57 -15.89
CA TRP A 75 9.22 -1.50 -16.90
C TRP A 75 9.03 -0.09 -16.33
N ALA A 76 8.67 0.04 -15.05
CA ALA A 76 8.43 1.34 -14.41
C ALA A 76 9.01 1.51 -13.00
N SER A 77 9.54 0.47 -12.37
CA SER A 77 10.09 0.59 -11.01
C SER A 77 11.15 -0.47 -10.74
N GLU A 78 12.19 -0.06 -10.04
CA GLU A 78 13.18 -0.97 -9.44
C GLU A 78 12.55 -1.64 -8.22
N VAL A 79 12.62 -2.97 -8.13
CA VAL A 79 12.03 -3.74 -7.04
C VAL A 79 13.13 -4.55 -6.37
N SER A 80 13.38 -4.29 -5.10
CA SER A 80 14.34 -5.10 -4.33
C SER A 80 13.80 -6.51 -4.10
N LEU A 81 14.70 -7.48 -3.94
CA LEU A 81 14.33 -8.87 -3.63
C LEU A 81 13.53 -8.96 -2.31
N ALA A 82 13.84 -8.14 -1.31
CA ALA A 82 13.06 -8.06 -0.07
C ALA A 82 11.60 -7.66 -0.34
N GLU A 83 11.38 -6.63 -1.16
CA GLU A 83 10.04 -6.21 -1.56
C GLU A 83 9.34 -7.27 -2.39
N ALA A 84 10.05 -7.91 -3.32
CA ALA A 84 9.51 -8.98 -4.14
C ALA A 84 9.02 -10.16 -3.27
N ILE A 85 9.77 -10.55 -2.24
CA ILE A 85 9.35 -11.60 -1.29
C ILE A 85 8.06 -11.20 -0.58
N VAL A 86 7.98 -9.97 -0.04
CA VAL A 86 6.80 -9.46 0.68
C VAL A 86 5.58 -9.38 -0.24
N ARG A 87 5.78 -8.95 -1.49
CA ARG A 87 4.74 -8.77 -2.52
C ARG A 87 4.36 -10.08 -3.23
N SER A 88 5.16 -11.14 -3.09
CA SER A 88 4.91 -12.41 -3.75
C SER A 88 3.61 -13.07 -3.26
N ALA A 89 3.00 -13.88 -4.11
CA ALA A 89 1.84 -14.69 -3.73
C ALA A 89 2.19 -15.82 -2.76
N ASP A 90 3.48 -16.14 -2.58
CA ASP A 90 3.96 -17.33 -1.92
C ASP A 90 3.97 -17.22 -0.39
N ALA A 91 2.89 -17.72 0.22
CA ALA A 91 2.74 -17.71 1.68
C ALA A 91 3.74 -18.64 2.40
N GLU A 92 4.14 -19.75 1.77
CA GLU A 92 5.08 -20.71 2.36
C GLU A 92 6.48 -20.10 2.41
N LEU A 93 6.94 -19.52 1.29
CA LEU A 93 8.20 -18.79 1.25
C LEU A 93 8.23 -17.68 2.29
N TRP A 94 7.15 -16.89 2.38
CA TRP A 94 7.05 -15.84 3.38
C TRP A 94 7.18 -16.40 4.81
N HIS A 95 6.52 -17.50 5.13
CA HIS A 95 6.63 -18.14 6.43
C HIS A 95 8.06 -18.61 6.73
N ARG A 96 8.73 -19.22 5.75
CA ARG A 96 10.12 -19.68 5.86
C ARG A 96 11.09 -18.50 6.05
N VAL A 97 10.90 -17.40 5.33
CA VAL A 97 11.69 -16.17 5.50
C VAL A 97 11.46 -15.54 6.89
N GLN A 98 10.22 -15.52 7.38
CA GLN A 98 9.93 -15.07 8.75
C GLN A 98 10.64 -15.92 9.81
N GLY A 99 10.75 -17.23 9.59
CA GLY A 99 11.48 -18.15 10.46
C GLY A 99 12.98 -17.82 10.56
N LEU A 100 13.56 -17.12 9.58
CA LEU A 100 14.94 -16.66 9.61
C LEU A 100 15.14 -15.39 10.46
N GLN A 101 14.06 -14.75 10.94
CA GLN A 101 14.09 -13.53 11.78
C GLN A 101 14.90 -12.37 11.19
N LEU A 102 14.91 -12.27 9.86
CA LEU A 102 15.65 -11.23 9.14
C LEU A 102 14.94 -9.88 9.23
N GLN A 103 15.72 -8.80 9.30
CA GLN A 103 15.23 -7.46 9.03
C GLN A 103 15.20 -7.26 7.51
N LEU A 104 14.01 -7.11 6.95
CA LEU A 104 13.82 -6.99 5.49
C LEU A 104 13.83 -5.53 4.98
N GLY A 105 13.80 -4.56 5.89
CA GLY A 105 13.98 -3.14 5.58
C GLY A 105 15.36 -2.63 5.97
N PRO A 106 15.67 -1.34 5.73
CA PRO A 106 14.76 -0.28 5.28
C PRO A 106 14.30 -0.43 3.82
N TRP A 107 13.09 0.05 3.53
CA TRP A 107 12.50 -0.01 2.19
C TRP A 107 12.97 1.18 1.34
N PRO A 108 13.21 0.98 0.03
CA PRO A 108 13.55 2.08 -0.85
C PRO A 108 12.40 3.09 -0.92
N ALA A 109 12.74 4.38 -0.98
CA ALA A 109 11.78 5.43 -1.30
C ALA A 109 11.50 5.37 -2.81
N HIS A 110 10.34 4.85 -3.17
CA HIS A 110 9.88 4.92 -4.56
C HIS A 110 9.44 6.33 -4.91
N GLU A 111 9.62 6.71 -6.18
CA GLU A 111 9.05 7.94 -6.71
C GLU A 111 7.54 7.99 -6.45
N ASP A 112 7.03 9.21 -6.26
CA ASP A 112 5.59 9.44 -6.22
C ASP A 112 4.97 8.92 -7.52
N TYR A 113 3.83 8.22 -7.41
CA TYR A 113 3.07 7.65 -8.53
C TYR A 113 3.69 6.39 -9.20
N ASN A 114 4.33 5.52 -8.41
CA ASN A 114 4.76 4.19 -8.90
C ASN A 114 3.57 3.20 -9.04
N TYR A 115 3.71 2.20 -9.91
CA TYR A 115 2.66 1.20 -10.20
C TYR A 115 2.65 0.01 -9.20
N MET A 116 3.28 0.17 -8.03
CA MET A 116 3.51 -0.95 -7.12
C MET A 116 2.24 -1.44 -6.43
N ALA A 117 1.09 -0.75 -6.53
CA ALA A 117 -0.17 -1.27 -5.99
C ALA A 117 -0.67 -2.48 -6.78
N GLU A 118 -0.26 -2.64 -8.04
CA GLU A 118 -0.68 -3.74 -8.93
C GLU A 118 -0.20 -5.12 -8.43
N PHE A 119 0.81 -5.17 -7.55
CA PHE A 119 1.23 -6.41 -6.87
C PHE A 119 0.20 -6.95 -5.87
N PHE A 120 -0.69 -6.08 -5.38
CA PHE A 120 -1.73 -6.44 -4.43
C PHE A 120 -3.05 -6.80 -5.09
N VAL A 121 -3.13 -6.66 -6.41
CA VAL A 121 -4.32 -7.02 -7.18
C VAL A 121 -4.31 -8.52 -7.49
N GLU A 122 -5.47 -9.15 -7.42
CA GLU A 122 -5.75 -10.53 -7.83
C GLU A 122 -6.88 -10.55 -8.84
N CYS A 123 -6.65 -11.22 -9.97
CA CYS A 123 -7.67 -11.46 -10.99
C CYS A 123 -8.10 -12.93 -10.90
N SER A 124 -9.36 -13.19 -10.54
CA SER A 124 -9.92 -14.53 -10.46
C SER A 124 -11.36 -14.54 -10.96
N GLY A 125 -11.67 -15.41 -11.94
CA GLY A 125 -13.04 -15.58 -12.43
C GLY A 125 -13.64 -14.32 -13.06
N GLY A 126 -12.83 -13.49 -13.72
CA GLY A 126 -13.27 -12.22 -14.31
C GLY A 126 -13.33 -11.05 -13.32
N GLN A 127 -13.23 -11.31 -12.01
CA GLN A 127 -13.21 -10.27 -11.00
C GLN A 127 -11.79 -9.90 -10.59
N VAL A 128 -11.61 -8.61 -10.34
CA VAL A 128 -10.41 -7.97 -9.83
C VAL A 128 -10.67 -7.61 -8.38
N ARG A 129 -9.77 -8.01 -7.49
CA ARG A 129 -9.86 -7.72 -6.06
C ARG A 129 -8.50 -7.45 -5.46
N LEU A 130 -8.44 -6.75 -4.34
CA LEU A 130 -7.22 -6.69 -3.54
C LEU A 130 -7.03 -7.98 -2.74
N SER A 131 -5.79 -8.44 -2.71
CA SER A 131 -5.32 -9.54 -1.89
C SER A 131 -5.13 -9.07 -0.46
N TRP A 132 -6.10 -9.40 0.40
CA TRP A 132 -6.02 -9.12 1.83
C TRP A 132 -4.76 -9.71 2.46
N GLU A 133 -4.38 -10.93 2.08
CA GLU A 133 -3.21 -11.61 2.63
C GLU A 133 -1.91 -10.89 2.28
N ARG A 134 -1.74 -10.44 1.02
CA ARG A 134 -0.54 -9.69 0.62
C ARG A 134 -0.48 -8.33 1.30
N LEU A 135 -1.61 -7.62 1.39
CA LEU A 135 -1.69 -6.34 2.11
C LEU A 135 -1.34 -6.51 3.59
N HIS A 136 -1.87 -7.55 4.25
CA HIS A 136 -1.57 -7.84 5.63
C HIS A 136 -0.08 -8.17 5.85
N ARG A 137 0.52 -8.96 4.93
CA ARG A 137 1.96 -9.25 4.95
C ARG A 137 2.80 -7.99 4.77
N ALA A 138 2.47 -7.13 3.82
CA ALA A 138 3.15 -5.86 3.60
C ALA A 138 3.05 -4.94 4.82
N LYS A 139 1.87 -4.83 5.43
CA LYS A 139 1.70 -4.10 6.70
C LYS A 139 2.57 -4.67 7.82
N LYS A 140 2.60 -5.99 7.98
CA LYS A 140 3.42 -6.66 9.01
C LYS A 140 4.92 -6.46 8.77
N ALA A 141 5.34 -6.42 7.52
CA ALA A 141 6.71 -6.12 7.12
C ALA A 141 7.07 -4.62 7.28
N GLY A 142 6.07 -3.74 7.45
CA GLY A 142 6.27 -2.29 7.51
C GLY A 142 6.60 -1.66 6.17
N LEU A 143 6.17 -2.28 5.06
CA LEU A 143 6.44 -1.80 3.70
C LEU A 143 5.80 -0.43 3.47
N ALA A 144 6.58 0.50 2.91
CA ALA A 144 6.08 1.84 2.56
C ALA A 144 5.16 1.76 1.33
N LEU A 145 3.85 1.96 1.53
CA LEU A 145 2.84 1.84 0.47
C LEU A 145 2.13 3.16 0.13
N SER A 146 2.49 4.26 0.78
CA SER A 146 1.81 5.56 0.61
C SER A 146 1.89 6.10 -0.82
N SER A 147 2.99 5.82 -1.55
CA SER A 147 3.18 6.21 -2.95
C SER A 147 2.74 5.14 -3.97
N SER A 148 2.34 3.94 -3.51
CA SER A 148 1.91 2.86 -4.41
C SER A 148 0.56 3.18 -5.06
N ARG A 149 0.52 3.10 -6.39
CA ARG A 149 -0.67 3.32 -7.21
C ARG A 149 -0.90 2.18 -8.21
N ALA A 150 -2.12 2.09 -8.74
CA ALA A 150 -2.52 1.14 -9.77
C ALA A 150 -3.22 1.84 -10.94
N ARG A 151 -3.00 1.34 -12.15
CA ARG A 151 -3.66 1.82 -13.37
C ARG A 151 -5.08 1.23 -13.47
N ALA A 152 -6.07 1.92 -12.93
CA ALA A 152 -7.46 1.43 -12.93
C ALA A 152 -8.33 2.06 -14.02
N ALA A 153 -8.02 3.29 -14.45
CA ALA A 153 -8.83 4.01 -15.41
C ALA A 153 -7.98 4.64 -16.52
N SER A 154 -8.52 4.64 -17.73
CA SER A 154 -7.93 5.33 -18.88
C SER A 154 -8.44 6.77 -18.96
N CYS A 155 -7.56 7.71 -19.28
CA CYS A 155 -7.92 9.10 -19.51
C CYS A 155 -7.84 9.42 -21.01
N ARG A 156 -8.96 9.82 -21.61
CA ARG A 156 -9.00 10.23 -23.02
C ARG A 156 -9.35 11.70 -23.12
N CYS A 157 -8.48 12.48 -23.77
CA CYS A 157 -8.81 13.86 -24.09
C CYS A 157 -9.98 13.89 -25.06
N GLN A 158 -11.07 14.59 -24.72
CA GLN A 158 -12.25 14.67 -25.58
C GLN A 158 -12.01 15.47 -26.87
N ARG A 159 -10.98 16.33 -26.89
CA ARG A 159 -10.67 17.20 -28.03
C ARG A 159 -9.79 16.53 -29.09
N CYS A 160 -8.64 15.99 -28.70
CA CYS A 160 -7.69 15.37 -29.63
C CYS A 160 -7.79 13.84 -29.67
N GLY A 161 -8.58 13.23 -28.78
CA GLY A 161 -8.74 11.78 -28.68
C GLY A 161 -7.51 11.05 -28.12
N SER A 162 -6.42 11.77 -27.81
CA SER A 162 -5.21 11.19 -27.24
C SER A 162 -5.51 10.59 -25.87
N SER A 163 -4.89 9.44 -25.59
CA SER A 163 -5.01 8.71 -24.32
C SER A 163 -3.63 8.44 -23.72
N PRO A 164 -2.85 9.48 -23.39
CA PRO A 164 -1.46 9.28 -22.97
C PRO A 164 -1.33 8.89 -21.50
N TRP A 165 -2.39 9.05 -20.72
CA TRP A 165 -2.33 9.02 -19.27
C TRP A 165 -3.28 7.97 -18.70
N TRP A 166 -2.76 7.24 -17.72
CA TRP A 166 -3.58 6.42 -16.83
C TRP A 166 -3.97 7.28 -15.63
N PHE A 167 -5.22 7.13 -15.20
CA PHE A 167 -5.61 7.58 -13.89
C PHE A 167 -5.14 6.56 -12.86
N LEU A 168 -4.46 7.04 -11.83
CA LEU A 168 -3.77 6.22 -10.85
C LEU A 168 -4.51 6.23 -9.52
N PHE A 169 -4.85 5.02 -9.04
CA PHE A 169 -5.62 4.82 -7.82
C PHE A 169 -4.69 4.30 -6.73
N SER A 170 -4.79 4.85 -5.52
CA SER A 170 -4.08 4.29 -4.36
C SER A 170 -4.67 2.93 -3.95
N LEU A 171 -3.96 2.19 -3.09
CA LEU A 171 -4.52 0.94 -2.55
C LEU A 171 -5.82 1.16 -1.77
N LEU A 172 -5.96 2.32 -1.12
CA LEU A 172 -7.19 2.69 -0.41
C LEU A 172 -8.31 2.97 -1.39
N ASP A 173 -8.03 3.71 -2.46
CA ASP A 173 -8.96 3.99 -3.55
C ASP A 173 -9.54 2.69 -4.14
N VAL A 174 -8.67 1.72 -4.45
CA VAL A 174 -9.08 0.41 -4.97
C VAL A 174 -9.92 -0.37 -3.95
N ALA A 175 -9.53 -0.36 -2.67
CA ALA A 175 -10.27 -1.05 -1.62
C ALA A 175 -11.70 -0.50 -1.46
N ILE A 176 -11.86 0.82 -1.57
CA ILE A 176 -13.16 1.49 -1.51
C ILE A 176 -13.97 1.15 -2.75
N LEU A 177 -13.41 1.30 -3.95
CA LEU A 177 -14.12 1.02 -5.22
C LEU A 177 -14.69 -0.40 -5.29
N PHE A 178 -13.96 -1.39 -4.77
CA PHE A 178 -14.38 -2.79 -4.73
C PHE A 178 -15.14 -3.17 -3.44
N GLY A 179 -15.48 -2.20 -2.57
CA GLY A 179 -16.25 -2.46 -1.35
C GLY A 179 -15.56 -3.38 -0.34
N GLN A 180 -14.23 -3.49 -0.39
CA GLN A 180 -13.45 -4.41 0.43
C GLN A 180 -13.07 -3.80 1.77
N SER A 181 -14.02 -3.78 2.72
CA SER A 181 -13.85 -3.19 4.05
C SER A 181 -12.63 -3.70 4.82
N ASP A 182 -12.30 -4.99 4.72
CA ASP A 182 -11.12 -5.55 5.41
C ASP A 182 -9.79 -5.04 4.83
N CYS A 183 -9.72 -4.81 3.51
CA CYS A 183 -8.56 -4.19 2.88
C CYS A 183 -8.49 -2.70 3.24
N ALA A 184 -9.62 -2.00 3.21
CA ALA A 184 -9.73 -0.59 3.56
C ALA A 184 -9.29 -0.34 5.03
N ARG A 185 -9.68 -1.23 5.95
CA ARG A 185 -9.22 -1.26 7.35
C ARG A 185 -7.70 -1.37 7.45
N LEU A 186 -7.06 -2.18 6.60
CA LEU A 186 -5.60 -2.33 6.61
C LEU A 186 -4.89 -1.09 6.10
N CYS A 187 -5.42 -0.45 5.05
CA CYS A 187 -4.83 0.74 4.42
C CYS A 187 -4.84 1.98 5.33
N GLY A 188 -5.91 2.22 6.10
CA GLY A 188 -6.04 3.44 6.92
C GLY A 188 -4.83 3.73 7.85
N PRO A 189 -4.35 2.75 8.64
CA PRO A 189 -3.16 2.92 9.49
C PRO A 189 -1.82 3.01 8.75
N MET A 190 -1.77 2.74 7.44
CA MET A 190 -0.54 2.69 6.65
C MET A 190 -0.20 4.03 5.97
N ASP A 191 -0.91 5.11 6.33
CA ASP A 191 -0.72 6.44 5.73
C ASP A 191 -0.94 6.46 4.21
N ILE A 192 -1.78 5.52 3.73
CA ILE A 192 -2.17 5.46 2.33
C ILE A 192 -3.34 6.41 2.15
N GLU A 193 -3.11 7.50 1.43
CA GLU A 193 -4.14 8.48 1.14
C GLU A 193 -5.03 8.04 -0.02
N ALA A 194 -6.31 8.35 0.08
CA ALA A 194 -7.22 8.28 -1.06
C ALA A 194 -7.02 9.51 -1.94
N THR A 195 -7.08 9.35 -3.26
CA THR A 195 -6.97 10.48 -4.19
C THR A 195 -8.25 11.31 -4.14
N GLU A 196 -8.13 12.65 -4.23
CA GLU A 196 -9.27 13.58 -4.13
C GLU A 196 -10.37 13.24 -5.15
N ASP A 197 -9.95 12.89 -6.36
CA ASP A 197 -10.83 12.51 -7.47
C ASP A 197 -11.55 11.18 -7.21
N THR A 198 -10.86 10.20 -6.61
CA THR A 198 -11.48 8.91 -6.29
C THR A 198 -12.40 8.99 -5.09
N LEU A 199 -12.10 9.85 -4.12
CA LEU A 199 -12.99 10.13 -2.99
C LEU A 199 -14.35 10.63 -3.48
N LYS A 200 -14.36 11.62 -4.38
CA LYS A 200 -15.60 12.12 -5.02
C LYS A 200 -16.27 11.02 -5.83
N ALA A 201 -15.52 10.27 -6.65
CA ALA A 201 -16.08 9.24 -7.54
C ALA A 201 -16.60 7.97 -6.83
N SER A 202 -16.07 7.66 -5.63
CA SER A 202 -16.38 6.42 -4.92
C SER A 202 -17.40 6.59 -3.79
N LEU A 203 -17.56 7.81 -3.28
CA LEU A 203 -18.51 8.15 -2.21
C LEU A 203 -19.81 8.75 -2.73
N GLU A 204 -19.73 9.50 -3.81
CA GLU A 204 -20.89 10.00 -4.55
C GLU A 204 -21.16 9.01 -5.68
N ALA A 205 -22.42 8.87 -6.10
CA ALA A 205 -22.84 7.86 -7.09
C ALA A 205 -22.36 8.20 -8.52
N THR A 206 -21.06 8.41 -8.69
CA THR A 206 -20.45 8.87 -9.93
C THR A 206 -20.45 7.71 -10.94
N PRO A 207 -20.87 7.97 -12.19
CA PRO A 207 -20.87 6.98 -13.24
C PRO A 207 -19.45 6.43 -13.51
N LEU A 208 -19.39 5.21 -14.06
CA LEU A 208 -18.14 4.53 -14.48
C LEU A 208 -17.28 5.33 -15.47
N VAL A 209 -17.89 6.36 -16.06
CA VAL A 209 -17.30 7.33 -16.96
C VAL A 209 -17.64 8.72 -16.44
N TRP A 210 -16.65 9.54 -16.14
CA TRP A 210 -16.83 10.93 -15.75
C TRP A 210 -15.90 11.84 -16.54
N GLU A 211 -16.15 13.13 -16.42
CA GLU A 211 -15.35 14.17 -17.07
C GLU A 211 -14.56 14.94 -16.02
N ASP A 212 -13.33 15.28 -16.38
CA ASP A 212 -12.47 16.12 -15.57
C ASP A 212 -11.70 17.10 -16.44
N GLU A 213 -11.64 18.36 -16.01
CA GLU A 213 -10.99 19.42 -16.76
C GLU A 213 -9.51 19.49 -16.38
N ARG A 214 -8.63 19.14 -17.32
CA ARG A 214 -7.17 19.20 -17.15
C ARG A 214 -6.48 19.76 -18.38
N VAL A 215 -5.24 20.21 -18.24
CA VAL A 215 -4.43 20.64 -19.38
C VAL A 215 -3.98 19.41 -20.16
N CYS A 216 -4.30 19.39 -21.46
CA CYS A 216 -3.83 18.35 -22.39
C CYS A 216 -2.52 18.77 -23.04
N GLU A 217 -1.41 18.15 -22.64
CA GLU A 217 -0.07 18.42 -23.18
C GLU A 217 0.04 18.16 -24.70
N PHE A 218 -0.72 17.20 -25.21
CA PHE A 218 -0.75 16.84 -26.64
C PHE A 218 -1.56 17.81 -27.50
N CYS A 219 -2.45 18.55 -26.87
CA CYS A 219 -3.33 19.49 -27.55
C CYS A 219 -2.59 20.80 -27.85
N GLY A 220 -1.39 21.00 -27.27
CA GLY A 220 -0.55 22.18 -27.46
C GLY A 220 -1.24 23.51 -27.13
N PHE A 221 -2.41 23.45 -26.50
CA PHE A 221 -3.31 24.58 -26.30
C PHE A 221 -3.16 25.06 -24.85
N CYS A 222 -3.01 26.37 -24.67
CA CYS A 222 -2.84 27.03 -23.37
C CYS A 222 -4.17 27.07 -22.57
N GLY A 223 -4.92 25.97 -22.53
CA GLY A 223 -6.26 25.94 -21.94
C GLY A 223 -6.64 24.57 -21.40
N TRP A 224 -7.56 24.61 -20.43
CA TRP A 224 -8.21 23.44 -19.86
C TRP A 224 -8.98 22.68 -20.94
N THR A 225 -8.88 21.36 -20.93
CA THR A 225 -9.61 20.45 -21.81
C THR A 225 -10.32 19.40 -20.97
N SER A 226 -11.56 19.06 -21.34
CA SER A 226 -12.27 17.95 -20.73
C SER A 226 -11.60 16.63 -21.11
N PHE A 227 -11.24 15.84 -20.11
CA PHE A 227 -10.83 14.46 -20.20
C PHE A 227 -11.98 13.58 -19.79
N GLN A 228 -12.31 12.62 -20.64
CA GLN A 228 -13.17 11.53 -20.28
C GLN A 228 -12.33 10.48 -19.55
N ILE A 229 -12.60 10.27 -18.27
CA ILE A 229 -11.98 9.24 -17.47
C ILE A 229 -12.95 8.06 -17.40
N ARG A 230 -12.44 6.88 -17.73
CA ARG A 230 -13.23 5.64 -17.75
C ARG A 230 -12.48 4.54 -17.03
N ILE A 231 -13.13 3.94 -16.03
CA ILE A 231 -12.60 2.71 -15.41
C ILE A 231 -12.52 1.64 -16.48
N THR A 232 -11.37 0.95 -16.54
CA THR A 232 -11.14 -0.09 -17.53
C THR A 232 -12.17 -1.20 -17.42
N ASP A 233 -12.51 -1.83 -18.54
CA ASP A 233 -13.52 -2.90 -18.56
C ASP A 233 -13.12 -4.07 -17.64
N LEU A 234 -11.81 -4.30 -17.51
CA LEU A 234 -11.25 -5.29 -16.58
C LEU A 234 -11.67 -5.04 -15.12
N TRP A 235 -11.74 -3.78 -14.69
CA TRP A 235 -12.05 -3.42 -13.31
C TRP A 235 -13.54 -3.10 -13.13
N ALA A 236 -14.21 -2.68 -14.20
CA ALA A 236 -15.60 -2.23 -14.17
C ALA A 236 -16.57 -3.27 -13.61
N GLU A 237 -16.36 -4.55 -13.95
CA GLU A 237 -17.19 -5.66 -13.46
C GLU A 237 -17.01 -5.95 -11.96
N SER A 238 -15.97 -5.38 -11.33
CA SER A 238 -15.60 -5.62 -9.93
C SER A 238 -16.02 -4.47 -9.00
N ILE A 239 -16.57 -3.39 -9.56
CA ILE A 239 -17.00 -2.23 -8.77
C ILE A 239 -18.20 -2.62 -7.93
N ALA A 240 -18.09 -2.37 -6.63
CA ALA A 240 -19.13 -2.70 -5.67
C ALA A 240 -20.29 -1.70 -5.71
N SER A 241 -21.42 -2.10 -5.12
CA SER A 241 -22.56 -1.21 -4.96
C SER A 241 -22.19 0.01 -4.12
N LEU A 242 -22.89 1.13 -4.30
CA LEU A 242 -22.63 2.34 -3.52
C LEU A 242 -22.62 2.11 -1.99
N PRO A 243 -23.57 1.34 -1.40
CA PRO A 243 -23.53 1.06 0.04
C PRO A 243 -22.27 0.31 0.49
N GLU A 244 -21.77 -0.64 -0.31
CA GLU A 244 -20.55 -1.40 0.01
C GLU A 244 -19.31 -0.50 -0.07
N ARG A 245 -19.23 0.38 -1.07
CA ARG A 245 -18.16 1.38 -1.18
C ARG A 245 -18.15 2.34 0.01
N GLN A 246 -19.32 2.83 0.41
CA GLN A 246 -19.47 3.69 1.59
C GLN A 246 -19.07 2.98 2.89
N ALA A 247 -19.43 1.70 3.04
CA ALA A 247 -19.04 0.90 4.20
C ALA A 247 -17.51 0.73 4.28
N ALA A 248 -16.84 0.45 3.16
CA ALA A 248 -15.39 0.33 3.10
C ALA A 248 -14.68 1.65 3.44
N ALA A 249 -15.17 2.77 2.92
CA ALA A 249 -14.64 4.09 3.24
C ALA A 249 -14.82 4.45 4.73
N ALA A 250 -15.99 4.19 5.30
CA ALA A 250 -16.26 4.40 6.71
C ALA A 250 -15.34 3.55 7.61
N GLU A 251 -15.04 2.31 7.20
CA GLU A 251 -14.10 1.43 7.91
C GLU A 251 -12.68 1.98 7.89
N ALA A 252 -12.21 2.44 6.72
CA ALA A 252 -10.90 3.06 6.58
C ALA A 252 -10.79 4.32 7.45
N LEU A 253 -11.81 5.19 7.42
CA LEU A 253 -11.87 6.40 8.26
C LEU A 253 -11.75 6.05 9.74
N ARG A 254 -12.60 5.14 10.21
CA ARG A 254 -12.64 4.74 11.62
C ARG A 254 -11.27 4.24 12.07
N THR A 255 -10.60 3.44 11.24
CA THR A 255 -9.31 2.84 11.59
C THR A 255 -8.17 3.86 11.51
N ALA A 256 -8.19 4.76 10.52
CA ALA A 256 -7.24 5.87 10.42
C ALA A 256 -7.34 6.81 11.63
N LEU A 257 -8.57 7.15 12.04
CA LEU A 257 -8.83 7.93 13.25
C LEU A 257 -8.33 7.22 14.50
N GLN A 258 -8.64 5.94 14.68
CA GLN A 258 -8.12 5.16 15.82
C GLN A 258 -6.59 5.11 15.84
N ALA A 259 -5.95 4.94 14.68
CA ALA A 259 -4.49 4.93 14.57
C ALA A 259 -3.88 6.32 14.87
N SER A 260 -4.50 7.39 14.38
CA SER A 260 -4.12 8.78 14.69
C SER A 260 -4.25 9.06 16.19
N VAL A 261 -5.39 8.72 16.79
CA VAL A 261 -5.62 8.84 18.24
C VAL A 261 -4.57 8.07 19.03
N ARG A 262 -4.26 6.82 18.65
CA ARG A 262 -3.22 6.03 19.30
C ARG A 262 -1.84 6.68 19.14
N ARG A 263 -1.46 7.10 17.94
CA ARG A 263 -0.17 7.78 17.69
C ARG A 263 -0.03 9.02 18.55
N ALA A 264 -1.06 9.86 18.57
CA ALA A 264 -1.09 11.08 19.38
C ALA A 264 -1.08 10.81 20.89
N ALA A 265 -1.84 9.82 21.36
CA ALA A 265 -1.80 9.40 22.77
C ALA A 265 -0.41 8.87 23.16
N SER A 266 0.27 8.19 22.24
CA SER A 266 1.63 7.68 22.43
C SER A 266 2.67 8.81 22.46
N SER A 267 2.52 9.82 21.60
CA SER A 267 3.49 10.91 21.44
C SER A 267 3.30 12.04 22.45
N ALA A 268 2.06 12.36 22.81
CA ALA A 268 1.73 13.42 23.75
C ALA A 268 1.71 12.94 25.21
N GLY A 269 1.82 11.62 25.43
CA GLY A 269 1.92 10.98 26.73
C GLY A 269 0.68 11.14 27.62
N PHE A 270 0.77 10.60 28.84
CA PHE A 270 -0.28 10.65 29.87
C PHE A 270 -0.73 12.10 30.20
N GLY A 271 0.13 13.09 29.93
CA GLY A 271 -0.12 14.52 30.16
C GLY A 271 -1.24 15.11 29.29
N LEU A 272 -1.37 14.71 28.02
CA LEU A 272 -2.46 15.19 27.15
C LEU A 272 -3.81 14.64 27.60
N PHE A 273 -3.86 13.37 28.00
CA PHE A 273 -5.07 12.74 28.54
C PHE A 273 -5.48 13.37 29.88
N GLN A 274 -4.52 13.67 30.76
CA GLN A 274 -4.78 14.42 32.00
C GLN A 274 -5.26 15.85 31.72
N ALA A 275 -4.65 16.55 30.77
CA ALA A 275 -5.03 17.90 30.37
C ALA A 275 -6.45 17.94 29.76
N MET A 276 -6.81 17.00 28.90
CA MET A 276 -8.17 16.85 28.37
C MET A 276 -9.19 16.58 29.49
N ARG A 277 -8.81 15.77 30.48
CA ARG A 277 -9.66 15.44 31.63
C ARG A 277 -9.81 16.61 32.61
N SER A 278 -8.77 17.41 32.81
CA SER A 278 -8.81 18.67 33.56
C SER A 278 -9.64 19.73 32.84
N TRP A 279 -9.47 19.87 31.52
CA TRP A 279 -10.28 20.79 30.70
C TRP A 279 -11.76 20.42 30.71
N ALA A 280 -12.10 19.12 30.58
CA ALA A 280 -13.48 18.63 30.66
C ALA A 280 -14.12 18.84 32.04
N ARG A 281 -13.32 19.06 33.09
CA ARG A 281 -13.76 19.42 34.44
C ARG A 281 -13.82 20.93 34.68
N GLY A 282 -13.54 21.74 33.65
CA GLY A 282 -13.55 23.20 33.72
C GLY A 282 -12.29 23.82 34.31
N GLU A 283 -11.20 23.05 34.45
CA GLU A 283 -9.91 23.55 34.96
C GLU A 283 -9.13 24.25 33.84
N SER A 284 -8.30 25.24 34.20
CA SER A 284 -7.46 25.95 33.24
C SER A 284 -6.31 25.09 32.74
N VAL A 285 -6.10 25.09 31.42
CA VAL A 285 -5.06 24.31 30.75
C VAL A 285 -4.14 25.27 29.97
N PRO A 286 -2.80 25.07 29.97
CA PRO A 286 -1.88 25.94 29.24
C PRO A 286 -2.22 26.03 27.74
N THR A 287 -2.14 27.24 27.17
CA THR A 287 -2.49 27.52 25.76
C THR A 287 -1.76 26.61 24.77
N ALA A 288 -0.47 26.33 24.99
CA ALA A 288 0.30 25.41 24.13
C ALA A 288 -0.25 23.97 24.12
N VAL A 289 -0.89 23.52 25.21
CA VAL A 289 -1.54 22.20 25.29
C VAL A 289 -2.93 22.25 24.64
N VAL A 290 -3.64 23.36 24.75
CA VAL A 290 -4.89 23.61 24.02
C VAL A 290 -4.64 23.64 22.52
N GLU A 291 -3.59 24.30 22.05
CA GLU A 291 -3.15 24.31 20.65
C GLU A 291 -2.75 22.91 20.16
N LEU A 292 -2.16 22.08 21.02
CA LEU A 292 -1.83 20.68 20.70
C LEU A 292 -3.09 19.79 20.58
N VAL A 293 -4.08 20.00 21.47
CA VAL A 293 -5.40 19.34 21.40
C VAL A 293 -6.19 19.81 20.17
N LEU A 294 -6.13 21.11 19.86
CA LEU A 294 -6.78 21.70 18.69
C LEU A 294 -6.09 21.27 17.39
N ALA A 295 -4.76 21.22 17.32
CA ALA A 295 -4.02 20.67 16.19
C ALA A 295 -4.26 19.16 16.01
N PHE A 296 -4.46 18.44 17.11
CA PHE A 296 -4.90 17.04 17.10
C PHE A 296 -6.34 16.86 16.59
N ALA A 297 -7.24 17.79 16.90
CA ALA A 297 -8.59 17.85 16.33
C ALA A 297 -8.63 18.42 14.90
N ALA A 298 -7.62 19.21 14.51
CA ALA A 298 -7.53 19.97 13.26
C ALA A 298 -6.58 19.39 12.20
N ASN A 299 -5.91 18.28 12.48
CA ASN A 299 -5.36 17.38 11.46
C ASN A 299 -6.28 16.15 11.30
N PRO A 300 -7.51 16.34 10.77
CA PRO A 300 -8.27 15.21 10.27
C PRO A 300 -7.42 14.46 9.24
N PRO A 301 -7.53 13.12 9.16
CA PRO A 301 -7.13 12.42 7.95
C PRO A 301 -7.76 13.14 6.75
N SER A 302 -7.07 13.22 5.63
CA SER A 302 -7.54 13.83 4.37
C SER A 302 -8.97 13.37 4.00
N LEU A 303 -9.32 12.15 4.42
CA LEU A 303 -10.66 11.56 4.32
C LEU A 303 -11.78 12.29 5.09
N LEU A 304 -11.48 12.94 6.23
CA LEU A 304 -12.46 13.67 7.05
C LEU A 304 -12.63 15.11 6.55
N GLN A 305 -11.62 15.72 5.92
CA GLN A 305 -11.82 16.95 5.12
C GLN A 305 -12.74 16.69 3.92
N ALA A 306 -12.61 15.52 3.28
CA ALA A 306 -13.51 15.09 2.20
C ALA A 306 -14.95 14.76 2.67
N LEU A 307 -15.16 14.59 3.98
CA LEU A 307 -16.46 14.22 4.58
C LEU A 307 -17.05 15.31 5.49
N GLN A 308 -16.41 16.48 5.60
CA GLN A 308 -16.93 17.61 6.38
C GLN A 308 -18.33 18.00 5.88
N GLY A 309 -19.32 17.97 6.79
CA GLY A 309 -20.72 18.28 6.50
C GLY A 309 -21.63 17.07 6.26
N ARG A 310 -21.10 15.84 6.30
CA ARG A 310 -21.90 14.59 6.16
C ARG A 310 -21.74 13.64 7.35
N GLU A 311 -21.27 14.13 8.50
CA GLU A 311 -21.00 13.30 9.68
C GLU A 311 -22.24 12.57 10.22
N GLY A 312 -23.45 13.09 9.93
CA GLY A 312 -24.73 12.51 10.35
C GLY A 312 -25.30 11.43 9.42
N GLU A 313 -24.77 11.24 8.22
CA GLU A 313 -25.36 10.33 7.21
C GLU A 313 -24.76 8.90 7.27
N LEU A 314 -23.71 8.68 8.07
CA LEU A 314 -22.98 7.40 8.17
C LEU A 314 -23.40 6.51 9.35
N LEU A 315 -24.51 6.79 10.02
CA LEU A 315 -25.08 5.90 11.04
C LEU A 315 -26.58 5.67 10.78
N PRO A 316 -26.97 4.40 10.67
CA PRO A 316 -27.76 3.88 11.78
C PRO A 316 -27.26 2.48 12.20
N GLY A 317 -26.79 2.39 13.45
CA GLY A 317 -26.32 1.14 14.04
C GLY A 317 -26.18 1.24 15.55
N GLN A 318 -27.33 1.41 16.21
CA GLN A 318 -27.63 1.12 17.62
C GLN A 318 -26.44 1.05 18.60
N LEU A 319 -26.14 2.18 19.23
CA LEU A 319 -25.62 2.21 20.58
C LEU A 319 -26.80 2.38 21.54
N THR A 320 -27.50 1.28 21.83
CA THR A 320 -28.35 1.21 23.02
C THR A 320 -27.54 0.64 24.17
N ASN A 321 -27.41 1.49 25.19
CA ASN A 321 -26.87 1.27 26.53
C ASN A 321 -26.87 -0.19 27.03
N SER A 322 -25.71 -0.63 27.50
CA SER A 322 -25.59 -1.46 28.71
C SER A 322 -24.52 -0.87 29.61
#